data_AF-A0A517WP55-F1
#
_entry.id   AF-A0A517WP55-F1
#
_cell.length_a   1.000
_cell.length_b   1.000
_cell.length_c   1.000
_cell.angle_alpha   90.00
_cell.angle_beta   90.00
_cell.angle_gamma   90.00
#
_symmetry.space_group_name_H-M   'P 1'
#
loop_
_entity.id
_entity.type
_entity.pdbx_description
1 polymer ?
#
loop_
_entity_poly.entity_id
_entity_poly.type
_entity_poly.pdbx_seq_one_letter_code
_entity_poly.pdbx_strand_id
1 'polypeptide(L)'
;MTERSDLVEELRWKKIPVLNDGFVCLVDVMGDDSSIVQAARVSYGEGTKRVSDDRTLIRYLMRHRHSTPFEMAELKFLVRVPMDCWRQWIRHRTANVNEYSTRYSVAIDSAQTTLPGEWRAQATNNRQGSDAPLPDEIGTKLTAEETEFQQNARAVYEARLEAGVAREQARKDLPLATYTEAYWKIDLHNLIHFLSLRMDSHAQWEIQEYSRAIGEQIVKPLFPVVWEAFEDYRQGAMFLTRLDKGVLERLMASAAEKSMVPPFSEEEFLAAQDETWKSLKRSRERDECQSKLQRLGILRAE
;
A
#
# COMPACT_ATOMS: atom_id res chain seq x y z
N MET A 1 10.41 18.80 -27.78
CA MET A 1 9.79 17.69 -27.01
C MET A 1 10.61 17.55 -25.74
N THR A 2 9.94 17.67 -24.61
CA THR A 2 10.54 17.83 -23.28
C THR A 2 10.99 16.50 -22.68
N GLU A 3 11.99 16.52 -21.80
CA GLU A 3 12.48 15.36 -21.03
C GLU A 3 11.35 14.54 -20.37
N ARG A 4 10.26 15.19 -19.95
CA ARG A 4 9.06 14.54 -19.42
C ARG A 4 8.33 13.69 -20.47
N SER A 5 8.18 14.19 -21.69
CA SER A 5 7.50 13.46 -22.75
C SER A 5 8.23 12.16 -23.05
N ASP A 6 9.57 12.23 -23.12
CA ASP A 6 10.42 11.07 -23.35
C ASP A 6 10.31 10.06 -22.20
N LEU A 7 10.28 10.53 -20.94
CA LEU A 7 10.03 9.69 -19.77
C LEU A 7 8.66 8.99 -19.82
N VAL A 8 7.60 9.70 -20.22
CA VAL A 8 6.26 9.11 -20.34
C VAL A 8 6.26 8.02 -21.42
N GLU A 9 6.88 8.27 -22.58
CA GLU A 9 7.00 7.25 -23.63
C GLU A 9 7.86 6.07 -23.20
N GLU A 10 8.91 6.27 -22.39
CA GLU A 10 9.74 5.19 -21.87
C GLU A 10 8.97 4.28 -20.90
N LEU A 11 8.13 4.88 -20.03
CA LEU A 11 7.35 4.14 -19.04
C LEU A 11 6.08 3.52 -19.63
N ARG A 12 5.50 4.13 -20.66
CA ARG A 12 4.25 3.66 -21.26
C ARG A 12 4.47 2.30 -21.92
N TRP A 13 3.55 1.37 -21.68
CA TRP A 13 3.58 -0.01 -22.18
C TRP A 13 4.76 -0.87 -21.69
N LYS A 14 5.68 -0.31 -20.90
CA LYS A 14 6.73 -1.05 -20.20
C LYS A 14 6.09 -1.88 -19.10
N LYS A 15 6.25 -3.20 -19.16
CA LYS A 15 5.81 -4.12 -18.11
C LYS A 15 6.89 -4.19 -17.05
N ILE A 16 6.54 -3.79 -15.83
CA ILE A 16 7.37 -3.95 -14.63
C ILE A 16 6.97 -5.29 -14.01
N PRO A 17 7.83 -6.33 -14.04
CA PRO A 17 7.50 -7.63 -13.48
C PRO A 17 7.28 -7.55 -11.97
N VAL A 18 6.29 -8.30 -11.46
CA VAL A 18 5.99 -8.41 -10.02
C VAL A 18 5.61 -9.86 -9.72
N LEU A 19 6.10 -10.42 -8.61
CA LEU A 19 5.97 -11.85 -8.30
C LEU A 19 6.55 -12.75 -9.41
N ASN A 20 6.01 -13.95 -9.58
CA ASN A 20 6.51 -14.95 -10.52
C ASN A 20 6.00 -14.77 -11.96
N ASP A 21 4.80 -14.20 -12.16
CA ASP A 21 4.21 -14.00 -13.50
C ASP A 21 3.25 -12.79 -13.55
N GLY A 22 3.39 -11.88 -12.60
CA GLY A 22 2.63 -10.64 -12.53
C GLY A 22 3.34 -9.47 -13.17
N PHE A 23 2.60 -8.39 -13.40
CA PHE A 23 3.21 -7.11 -13.78
C PHE A 23 2.31 -5.91 -13.48
N VAL A 24 2.93 -4.75 -13.44
CA VAL A 24 2.28 -3.45 -13.56
C VAL A 24 2.79 -2.77 -14.82
N CYS A 25 1.88 -2.13 -15.56
CA CYS A 25 2.23 -1.42 -16.79
C CYS A 25 1.49 -0.09 -16.84
N LEU A 26 2.22 1.02 -17.04
CA LEU A 26 1.60 2.32 -17.29
C LEU A 26 0.99 2.31 -18.70
N VAL A 27 -0.31 2.57 -18.79
CA VAL A 27 -1.01 2.69 -20.08
C VAL A 27 -1.13 4.15 -20.46
N ASP A 28 -1.45 5.01 -19.50
CA ASP A 28 -1.63 6.43 -19.75
C ASP A 28 -1.49 7.27 -18.46
N VAL A 29 -1.16 8.55 -18.64
CA VAL A 29 -1.07 9.52 -17.55
C VAL A 29 -1.59 10.87 -18.03
N MET A 30 -2.48 11.48 -17.23
CA MET A 30 -2.92 12.85 -17.41
C MET A 30 -2.37 13.70 -16.26
N GLY A 31 -1.78 14.84 -16.63
CA GLY A 31 -1.27 15.81 -15.68
C GLY A 31 0.14 15.51 -15.13
N ASP A 32 0.61 16.43 -14.30
CA ASP A 32 1.94 16.46 -13.69
C ASP A 32 1.93 17.29 -12.40
N ASP A 33 3.08 17.46 -11.75
CA ASP A 33 3.22 18.35 -10.60
C ASP A 33 2.71 19.78 -10.91
N SER A 34 2.94 20.28 -12.13
CA SER A 34 2.49 21.61 -12.54
C SER A 34 0.97 21.72 -12.69
N SER A 35 0.30 20.62 -13.06
CA SER A 35 -1.16 20.52 -13.17
C SER A 35 -1.84 20.69 -11.82
N ILE A 36 -1.24 20.11 -10.77
CA ILE A 36 -1.68 20.25 -9.38
C ILE A 36 -1.54 21.71 -8.92
N VAL A 37 -0.40 22.32 -9.23
CA VAL A 37 -0.12 23.73 -8.91
C VAL A 37 -1.08 24.66 -9.64
N GLN A 38 -1.33 24.42 -10.93
CA GLN A 38 -2.27 25.18 -11.73
C GLN A 38 -3.67 25.12 -11.12
N ALA A 39 -4.14 23.91 -10.81
CA ALA A 39 -5.46 23.70 -10.20
C ALA A 39 -5.58 24.41 -8.84
N ALA A 40 -4.56 24.32 -7.99
CA ALA A 40 -4.54 25.01 -6.71
C ALA A 40 -4.54 26.54 -6.87
N ARG A 41 -3.89 27.05 -7.91
CA ARG A 41 -3.79 28.50 -8.20
C ARG A 41 -5.05 29.09 -8.81
N VAL A 42 -6.00 28.32 -9.34
CA VAL A 42 -7.28 28.88 -9.79
C VAL A 42 -8.05 29.53 -8.63
N SER A 43 -7.84 29.05 -7.40
CA SER A 43 -8.39 29.68 -6.17
C SER A 43 -7.75 31.03 -5.84
N TYR A 44 -6.59 31.34 -6.44
CA TYR A 44 -5.88 32.60 -6.26
C TYR A 44 -6.48 33.60 -7.28
N GLY A 45 -7.61 34.20 -6.88
CA GLY A 45 -8.32 35.20 -7.69
C GLY A 45 -7.53 36.50 -7.89
N GLU A 46 -8.18 37.46 -8.54
CA GLU A 46 -7.61 38.78 -8.83
C GLU A 46 -7.07 39.46 -7.54
N GLY A 47 -5.82 39.92 -7.57
CA GLY A 47 -5.14 40.57 -6.43
C GLY A 47 -4.26 39.68 -5.54
N THR A 48 -4.19 38.37 -5.81
CA THR A 48 -3.26 37.48 -5.09
C THR A 48 -1.87 37.45 -5.73
N LYS A 49 -0.81 37.50 -4.92
CA LYS A 49 0.58 37.41 -5.39
C LYS A 49 1.01 35.95 -5.42
N ARG A 50 1.92 35.58 -6.32
CA ARG A 50 2.64 34.28 -6.25
C ARG A 50 3.57 34.32 -5.01
N VAL A 51 3.09 33.81 -3.88
CA VAL A 51 3.82 33.87 -2.60
C VAL A 51 4.85 32.73 -2.45
N SER A 52 4.61 31.59 -3.10
CA SER A 52 5.48 30.41 -3.00
C SER A 52 5.82 29.80 -4.35
N ASP A 53 6.99 29.17 -4.44
CA ASP A 53 7.33 28.27 -5.54
C ASP A 53 6.41 27.03 -5.57
N ASP A 54 6.48 26.30 -6.68
CA ASP A 54 5.61 25.18 -7.00
C ASP A 54 5.79 24.01 -6.01
N ARG A 55 7.03 23.75 -5.58
CA ARG A 55 7.35 22.72 -4.59
C ARG A 55 6.77 23.04 -3.23
N THR A 56 6.97 24.26 -2.75
CA THR A 56 6.44 24.73 -1.47
C THR A 56 4.91 24.63 -1.46
N LEU A 57 4.25 24.95 -2.57
CA LEU A 57 2.80 24.84 -2.67
C LEU A 57 2.33 23.38 -2.59
N ILE A 58 2.88 22.46 -3.38
CA ILE A 58 2.49 21.04 -3.34
C ILE A 58 2.65 20.45 -1.93
N ARG A 59 3.79 20.75 -1.28
CA ARG A 59 4.06 20.31 0.09
C ARG A 59 3.06 20.91 1.09
N TYR A 60 2.72 22.20 0.94
CA TYR A 60 1.69 22.84 1.75
C TYR A 60 0.32 22.15 1.58
N LEU A 61 -0.09 21.87 0.34
CA LEU A 61 -1.37 21.23 0.05
C LEU A 61 -1.46 19.84 0.71
N MET A 62 -0.41 19.03 0.59
CA MET A 62 -0.41 17.69 1.19
C MET A 62 -0.44 17.73 2.72
N ARG A 63 0.40 18.59 3.34
CA ARG A 63 0.46 18.73 4.80
C ARG A 63 -0.87 19.17 5.42
N HIS A 64 -1.62 20.03 4.72
CA HIS A 64 -2.92 20.54 5.17
C HIS A 64 -4.11 19.76 4.61
N ARG A 65 -3.87 18.61 3.96
CA ARG A 65 -4.90 17.74 3.39
C ARG A 65 -5.82 18.45 2.39
N HIS A 66 -5.30 19.42 1.64
CA HIS A 66 -5.99 20.01 0.51
C HIS A 66 -5.86 19.07 -0.70
N SER A 67 -6.75 18.08 -0.77
CA SER A 67 -6.65 16.95 -1.70
C SER A 67 -7.10 17.26 -3.14
N THR A 68 -8.07 18.16 -3.32
CA THR A 68 -8.72 18.35 -4.63
C THR A 68 -7.78 18.75 -5.77
N PRO A 69 -6.68 19.51 -5.58
CA PRO A 69 -5.74 19.76 -6.67
C PRO A 69 -5.00 18.49 -7.15
N PHE A 70 -4.81 17.50 -6.28
CA PHE A 70 -4.18 16.22 -6.65
C PHE A 70 -5.12 15.34 -7.49
N GLU A 71 -6.44 15.52 -7.40
CA GLU A 71 -7.43 14.79 -8.22
C GLU A 71 -7.41 15.21 -9.70
N MET A 72 -6.70 16.29 -10.04
CA MET A 72 -6.55 16.79 -11.42
C MET A 72 -5.48 16.04 -12.23
N ALA A 73 -4.74 15.14 -11.59
CA ALA A 73 -3.86 14.19 -12.26
C ALA A 73 -4.41 12.76 -12.12
N GLU A 74 -4.30 11.96 -13.17
CA GLU A 74 -4.77 10.57 -13.17
C GLU A 74 -3.81 9.65 -13.92
N LEU A 75 -3.79 8.38 -13.49
CA LEU A 75 -2.99 7.34 -14.09
C LEU A 75 -3.88 6.15 -14.46
N LYS A 76 -3.56 5.51 -15.59
CA LYS A 76 -4.21 4.30 -16.07
C LYS A 76 -3.16 3.21 -16.20
N PHE A 77 -3.45 2.07 -15.59
CA PHE A 77 -2.57 0.91 -15.56
C PHE A 77 -3.23 -0.28 -16.25
N LEU A 78 -2.40 -1.15 -16.81
CA LEU A 78 -2.73 -2.54 -17.07
C LEU A 78 -1.96 -3.35 -16.02
N VAL A 79 -2.68 -4.14 -15.23
CA VAL A 79 -2.10 -5.00 -14.19
C VAL A 79 -2.39 -6.45 -14.51
N ARG A 80 -1.42 -7.32 -14.22
CA ARG A 80 -1.58 -8.78 -14.16
C ARG A 80 -1.28 -9.21 -12.73
N VAL A 81 -2.26 -9.79 -12.06
CA VAL A 81 -2.23 -9.99 -10.60
C VAL A 81 -3.00 -11.25 -10.19
N PRO A 82 -2.58 -12.00 -9.15
CA PRO A 82 -3.33 -13.13 -8.63
C PRO A 82 -4.69 -12.71 -8.04
N MET A 83 -5.73 -13.54 -8.16
CA MET A 83 -7.09 -13.17 -7.72
C MET A 83 -7.20 -12.86 -6.21
N ASP A 84 -6.44 -13.53 -5.34
CA ASP A 84 -6.42 -13.22 -3.90
C ASP A 84 -5.89 -11.81 -3.59
N CYS A 85 -4.79 -11.42 -4.26
CA CYS A 85 -4.23 -10.07 -4.20
C CYS A 85 -5.21 -9.06 -4.82
N TRP A 86 -5.78 -9.39 -5.99
CA TRP A 86 -6.76 -8.55 -6.67
C TRP A 86 -7.99 -8.24 -5.82
N ARG A 87 -8.49 -9.21 -5.06
CA ARG A 87 -9.63 -9.03 -4.14
C ARG A 87 -9.38 -8.02 -3.02
N GLN A 88 -8.11 -7.80 -2.64
CA GLN A 88 -7.72 -6.73 -1.72
C GLN A 88 -7.63 -5.38 -2.43
N TRP A 89 -7.17 -5.40 -3.67
CA TRP A 89 -7.02 -4.23 -4.53
C TRP A 89 -8.37 -3.58 -4.88
N ILE A 90 -9.37 -4.35 -5.30
CA ILE A 90 -10.67 -3.81 -5.74
C ILE A 90 -11.51 -3.19 -4.61
N ARG A 91 -11.03 -3.25 -3.36
CA ARG A 91 -11.65 -2.58 -2.21
C ARG A 91 -11.45 -1.06 -2.27
N HIS A 92 -10.54 -0.59 -3.11
CA HIS A 92 -10.28 0.83 -3.40
C HIS A 92 -11.29 1.36 -4.42
N ARG A 93 -12.48 1.71 -3.91
CA ARG A 93 -13.71 1.99 -4.68
C ARG A 93 -13.68 3.27 -5.52
N THR A 94 -12.68 4.14 -5.32
CA THR A 94 -12.54 5.42 -6.03
C THR A 94 -11.81 5.28 -7.36
N ALA A 95 -11.50 4.06 -7.80
CA ALA A 95 -10.93 3.76 -9.10
C ALA A 95 -11.98 3.27 -10.12
N ASN A 96 -11.66 3.39 -11.40
CA ASN A 96 -12.38 2.74 -12.49
C ASN A 96 -11.65 1.45 -12.89
N VAL A 97 -12.38 0.34 -12.97
CA VAL A 97 -11.82 -0.99 -13.17
C VAL A 97 -12.53 -1.71 -14.31
N ASN A 98 -11.77 -2.40 -15.16
CA ASN A 98 -12.29 -3.38 -16.09
C ASN A 98 -11.38 -4.62 -16.07
N GLU A 99 -11.95 -5.76 -15.71
CA GLU A 99 -11.22 -7.01 -15.48
C GLU A 99 -11.50 -8.04 -16.57
N TYR A 100 -10.47 -8.80 -16.92
CA TYR A 100 -10.56 -9.98 -17.76
C TYR A 100 -11.62 -10.95 -17.25
N SER A 101 -12.69 -11.14 -18.02
CA SER A 101 -13.78 -12.01 -17.61
C SER A 101 -13.59 -13.43 -18.13
N THR A 102 -13.34 -14.34 -17.21
CA THR A 102 -13.31 -15.79 -17.46
C THR A 102 -14.69 -16.38 -17.81
N ARG A 103 -15.75 -15.55 -17.92
CA ARG A 103 -17.08 -15.96 -18.41
C ARG A 103 -17.10 -15.98 -19.94
N TYR A 104 -16.46 -14.99 -20.53
CA TYR A 104 -16.37 -14.83 -21.98
C TYR A 104 -15.09 -15.45 -22.53
N SER A 105 -14.04 -15.52 -21.74
CA SER A 105 -12.72 -15.98 -22.18
C SER A 105 -12.22 -17.17 -21.35
N VAL A 106 -11.26 -17.91 -21.89
CA VAL A 106 -10.59 -19.01 -21.17
C VAL A 106 -9.70 -18.41 -20.08
N ALA A 107 -9.72 -18.96 -18.87
CA ALA A 107 -8.83 -18.51 -17.80
C ALA A 107 -7.36 -18.56 -18.21
N ILE A 108 -6.62 -17.54 -17.81
CA ILE A 108 -5.17 -17.45 -17.98
C ILE A 108 -4.53 -18.70 -17.39
N ASP A 109 -3.66 -19.33 -18.16
CA ASP A 109 -2.94 -20.52 -17.75
C ASP A 109 -1.71 -20.16 -16.92
N SER A 110 -1.96 -19.59 -15.74
CA SER A 110 -0.92 -19.21 -14.80
C SER A 110 -1.51 -18.98 -13.41
N ALA A 111 -0.78 -19.45 -12.40
CA ALA A 111 -1.06 -19.20 -11.01
C ALA A 111 0.21 -18.74 -10.28
N GLN A 112 0.04 -17.94 -9.24
CA GLN A 112 1.12 -17.62 -8.32
C GLN A 112 1.61 -18.91 -7.65
N THR A 113 2.93 -19.07 -7.57
CA THR A 113 3.60 -20.17 -6.88
C THR A 113 4.46 -19.61 -5.76
N THR A 114 4.69 -20.42 -4.73
CA THR A 114 5.51 -20.09 -3.58
C THR A 114 6.78 -20.93 -3.61
N LEU A 115 7.97 -20.30 -3.64
CA LEU A 115 9.23 -21.04 -3.59
C LEU A 115 9.47 -21.64 -2.20
N PRO A 116 10.33 -22.68 -2.07
CA PRO A 116 10.59 -23.33 -0.78
C PRO A 116 10.96 -22.37 0.35
N GLY A 117 11.77 -21.34 0.08
CA GLY A 117 12.17 -20.34 1.08
C GLY A 117 11.18 -19.18 1.28
N GLU A 118 10.01 -19.21 0.65
CA GLU A 118 9.04 -18.09 0.66
C GLU A 118 7.77 -18.38 1.47
N TRP A 119 7.61 -19.60 1.97
CA TRP A 119 6.52 -19.95 2.88
C TRP A 119 6.72 -19.24 4.21
N ARG A 120 5.77 -18.39 4.62
CA ARG A 120 5.92 -17.54 5.81
C ARG A 120 5.07 -18.04 6.98
N ALA A 121 5.60 -17.93 8.20
CA ALA A 121 4.84 -18.19 9.42
C ALA A 121 3.78 -17.10 9.66
N GLN A 122 2.77 -17.38 10.49
CA GLN A 122 1.76 -16.38 10.86
C GLN A 122 2.34 -15.37 11.86
N ALA A 123 2.20 -14.07 11.60
CA ALA A 123 2.65 -13.05 12.54
C ALA A 123 1.84 -13.07 13.85
N THR A 124 2.56 -12.92 14.98
CA THR A 124 1.99 -12.95 16.34
C THR A 124 1.23 -11.67 16.69
N ASN A 125 1.78 -10.53 16.28
CA ASN A 125 1.23 -9.20 16.59
C ASN A 125 0.34 -8.63 15.48
N ASN A 126 0.52 -9.08 14.22
CA ASN A 126 -0.30 -8.68 13.09
C ASN A 126 -1.06 -9.89 12.52
N ARG A 127 -2.35 -10.00 12.83
CA ARG A 127 -3.20 -11.09 12.33
C ARG A 127 -3.43 -11.07 10.80
N GLN A 128 -3.09 -9.97 10.13
CA GLN A 128 -3.20 -9.82 8.67
C GLN A 128 -1.86 -10.01 7.95
N GLY A 129 -0.78 -10.16 8.71
CA GLY A 129 0.58 -10.29 8.19
C GLY A 129 1.18 -11.65 8.45
N SER A 130 2.40 -11.79 7.99
CA SER A 130 3.24 -12.97 8.14
C SER A 130 4.56 -12.60 8.81
N ASP A 131 5.22 -13.57 9.42
CA ASP A 131 6.52 -13.44 10.05
C ASP A 131 7.61 -14.06 9.16
N ALA A 132 8.73 -14.47 9.76
CA ALA A 132 9.85 -15.14 9.11
C ALA A 132 9.43 -16.37 8.26
N PRO A 133 10.21 -16.69 7.21
CA PRO A 133 10.05 -17.91 6.45
C PRO A 133 10.12 -19.18 7.33
N LEU A 134 9.38 -20.20 6.92
CA LEU A 134 9.49 -21.56 7.43
C LEU A 134 10.79 -22.21 6.95
N PRO A 135 11.29 -23.26 7.64
CA PRO A 135 12.45 -24.02 7.19
C PRO A 135 12.28 -24.59 5.76
N ASP A 136 13.34 -24.51 4.95
CA ASP A 136 13.35 -24.94 3.55
C ASP A 136 12.91 -26.40 3.33
N GLU A 137 13.18 -27.30 4.29
CA GLU A 137 12.74 -28.70 4.23
C GLU A 137 11.21 -28.80 4.19
N ILE A 138 10.53 -28.01 5.02
CA ILE A 138 9.07 -27.91 5.04
C ILE A 138 8.59 -27.22 3.77
N GLY A 139 9.23 -26.11 3.40
CA GLY A 139 8.88 -25.34 2.22
C GLY A 139 8.97 -26.13 0.91
N THR A 140 9.99 -26.98 0.76
CA THR A 140 10.17 -27.85 -0.42
C THR A 140 8.98 -28.78 -0.60
N LYS A 141 8.51 -29.38 0.51
CA LYS A 141 7.32 -30.24 0.50
C LYS A 141 6.07 -29.43 0.14
N LEU A 142 5.87 -28.26 0.76
CA LEU A 142 4.69 -27.42 0.51
C LEU A 142 4.64 -26.91 -0.95
N THR A 143 5.77 -26.50 -1.52
CA THR A 143 5.86 -26.08 -2.93
C THR A 143 5.52 -27.24 -3.88
N ALA A 144 5.97 -28.47 -3.59
CA ALA A 144 5.62 -29.64 -4.39
C ALA A 144 4.11 -29.95 -4.34
N GLU A 145 3.51 -29.91 -3.15
CA GLU A 145 2.06 -30.09 -2.95
C GLU A 145 1.24 -29.01 -3.66
N GLU A 146 1.66 -27.73 -3.58
CA GLU A 146 1.05 -26.62 -4.31
C GLU A 146 1.11 -26.85 -5.83
N THR A 147 2.29 -27.23 -6.34
CA THR A 147 2.51 -27.46 -7.78
C THR A 147 1.60 -28.57 -8.30
N GLU A 148 1.54 -29.71 -7.61
CA GLU A 148 0.68 -30.84 -7.96
C GLU A 148 -0.80 -30.42 -7.94
N PHE A 149 -1.23 -29.70 -6.90
CA PHE A 149 -2.61 -29.23 -6.79
C PHE A 149 -2.99 -28.28 -7.94
N GLN A 150 -2.13 -27.31 -8.27
CA GLN A 150 -2.37 -26.34 -9.34
C GLN A 150 -2.47 -27.04 -10.71
N GLN A 151 -1.60 -28.02 -10.98
CA GLN A 151 -1.65 -28.84 -12.20
C GLN A 151 -2.95 -29.65 -12.28
N ASN A 152 -3.36 -30.29 -11.20
CA ASN A 152 -4.60 -31.07 -11.15
C ASN A 152 -5.84 -30.18 -11.32
N ALA A 153 -5.89 -29.02 -10.67
CA ALA A 153 -6.98 -28.06 -10.83
C ALA A 153 -7.09 -27.58 -12.28
N ARG A 154 -5.95 -27.37 -12.96
CA ARG A 154 -5.91 -27.00 -14.37
C ARG A 154 -6.41 -28.13 -15.28
N ALA A 155 -5.98 -29.37 -15.06
CA ALA A 155 -6.44 -30.52 -15.83
C ALA A 155 -7.96 -30.72 -15.73
N VAL A 156 -8.53 -30.55 -14.52
CA VAL A 156 -9.99 -30.59 -14.31
C VAL A 156 -10.70 -29.48 -15.07
N TYR A 157 -10.14 -28.26 -15.07
CA TYR A 157 -10.69 -27.14 -15.83
C TYR A 157 -10.71 -27.42 -17.34
N GLU A 158 -9.60 -27.93 -17.89
CA GLU A 158 -9.47 -28.25 -19.32
C GLU A 158 -10.40 -29.39 -19.75
N ALA A 159 -10.46 -30.48 -18.99
CA ALA A 159 -11.38 -31.59 -19.24
C ALA A 159 -12.86 -31.14 -19.26
N ARG A 160 -13.23 -30.16 -18.42
CA ARG A 160 -14.58 -29.56 -18.45
C ARG A 160 -14.83 -28.76 -19.72
N LEU A 161 -13.85 -27.98 -20.18
CA LEU A 161 -13.98 -27.25 -21.44
C LEU A 161 -14.14 -28.20 -22.62
N GLU A 162 -13.34 -29.27 -22.67
CA GLU A 162 -13.41 -30.31 -23.70
C GLU A 162 -14.75 -31.03 -23.71
N ALA A 163 -15.35 -31.25 -22.53
CA ALA A 163 -16.69 -31.80 -22.37
C ALA A 163 -17.83 -30.81 -22.72
N GLY A 164 -17.51 -29.58 -23.16
CA GLY A 164 -18.50 -28.57 -23.54
C GLY A 164 -19.16 -27.83 -22.35
N VAL A 165 -18.59 -27.93 -21.14
CA VAL A 165 -19.08 -27.19 -19.97
C VAL A 165 -18.88 -25.68 -20.20
N ALA A 166 -19.89 -24.89 -19.84
CA ALA A 166 -19.80 -23.43 -19.93
C ALA A 166 -18.59 -22.88 -19.13
N ARG A 167 -17.86 -21.93 -19.70
CA ARG A 167 -16.62 -21.36 -19.11
C ARG A 167 -16.81 -20.89 -17.67
N GLU A 168 -17.98 -20.32 -17.35
CA GLU A 168 -18.28 -19.86 -16.00
C GLU A 168 -18.50 -20.94 -14.96
N GLN A 169 -18.81 -22.16 -15.39
CA GLN A 169 -18.87 -23.33 -14.54
C GLN A 169 -17.54 -24.08 -14.52
N ALA A 170 -16.85 -24.17 -15.67
CA ALA A 170 -15.59 -24.89 -15.79
C ALA A 170 -14.54 -24.39 -14.78
N ARG A 171 -14.43 -23.06 -14.64
CA ARG A 171 -13.42 -22.38 -13.81
C ARG A 171 -13.61 -22.46 -12.29
N LYS A 172 -14.70 -23.07 -11.80
CA LYS A 172 -15.11 -22.99 -10.37
C LYS A 172 -14.03 -23.44 -9.38
N ASP A 173 -13.18 -24.37 -9.78
CA ASP A 173 -12.13 -24.95 -8.94
C ASP A 173 -10.74 -24.34 -9.19
N LEU A 174 -10.63 -23.35 -10.09
CA LEU A 174 -9.37 -22.65 -10.27
C LEU A 174 -9.01 -21.90 -8.97
N PRO A 175 -7.78 -22.05 -8.45
CA PRO A 175 -7.39 -21.46 -7.18
C PRO A 175 -7.37 -19.94 -7.24
N LEU A 176 -7.48 -19.29 -6.08
CA LEU A 176 -7.33 -17.84 -5.97
C LEU A 176 -5.94 -17.34 -6.40
N ALA A 177 -4.94 -18.22 -6.44
CA ALA A 177 -3.62 -17.91 -6.97
C ALA A 177 -3.62 -17.69 -8.50
N THR A 178 -4.68 -18.07 -9.22
CA THR A 178 -4.78 -17.88 -10.68
C THR A 178 -4.68 -16.39 -11.02
N TYR A 179 -3.86 -16.05 -12.01
CA TYR A 179 -3.70 -14.67 -12.48
C TYR A 179 -4.94 -14.17 -13.22
N THR A 180 -5.25 -12.90 -13.02
CA THR A 180 -6.20 -12.11 -13.81
C THR A 180 -5.48 -10.90 -14.39
N GLU A 181 -6.08 -10.25 -15.38
CA GLU A 181 -5.61 -8.98 -15.93
C GLU A 181 -6.71 -7.94 -15.83
N ALA A 182 -6.33 -6.69 -15.53
CA ALA A 182 -7.29 -5.61 -15.42
C ALA A 182 -6.72 -4.27 -15.86
N TYR A 183 -7.56 -3.47 -16.50
CA TYR A 183 -7.34 -2.03 -16.56
C TYR A 183 -7.78 -1.41 -15.24
N TRP A 184 -6.90 -0.60 -14.67
CA TRP A 184 -7.12 0.13 -13.42
C TRP A 184 -6.78 1.60 -13.62
N LYS A 185 -7.78 2.48 -13.57
CA LYS A 185 -7.60 3.94 -13.67
C LYS A 185 -7.96 4.60 -12.35
N ILE A 186 -7.13 5.53 -11.89
CA ILE A 186 -7.28 6.19 -10.60
C ILE A 186 -6.65 7.60 -10.65
N ASP A 187 -7.26 8.57 -9.96
CA ASP A 187 -6.64 9.89 -9.77
C ASP A 187 -5.49 9.83 -8.75
N LEU A 188 -4.61 10.82 -8.77
CA LEU A 188 -3.40 10.82 -7.97
C LEU A 188 -3.68 10.93 -6.45
N HIS A 189 -4.75 11.62 -6.02
CA HIS A 189 -5.12 11.65 -4.60
C HIS A 189 -5.45 10.26 -4.07
N ASN A 190 -6.33 9.55 -4.79
CA ASN A 190 -6.76 8.21 -4.43
C ASN A 190 -5.64 7.18 -4.62
N LEU A 191 -4.75 7.36 -5.60
CA LEU A 191 -3.55 6.55 -5.76
C LEU A 191 -2.59 6.70 -4.58
N ILE A 192 -2.33 7.92 -4.12
CA ILE A 192 -1.51 8.16 -2.93
C ILE A 192 -2.13 7.51 -1.69
N HIS A 193 -3.47 7.52 -1.58
CA HIS A 193 -4.15 6.79 -0.52
C HIS A 193 -3.95 5.27 -0.63
N PHE A 194 -4.11 4.69 -1.83
CA PHE A 194 -3.82 3.28 -2.11
C PHE A 194 -2.39 2.94 -1.67
N LEU A 195 -1.40 3.70 -2.13
CA LEU A 195 0.01 3.48 -1.80
C LEU A 195 0.26 3.59 -0.29
N SER A 196 -0.34 4.57 0.39
CA SER A 196 -0.21 4.70 1.86
C SER A 196 -0.72 3.49 2.64
N LEU A 197 -1.72 2.78 2.12
CA LEU A 197 -2.29 1.59 2.78
C LEU A 197 -1.62 0.30 2.34
N ARG A 198 -1.07 0.26 1.12
CA ARG A 198 -0.60 -0.98 0.50
C ARG A 198 0.92 -1.10 0.46
N MET A 199 1.68 -0.02 0.63
CA MET A 199 3.12 -0.08 0.92
C MET A 199 3.42 -0.26 2.42
N ASP A 200 2.38 -0.26 3.26
CA ASP A 200 2.51 -0.45 4.70
C ASP A 200 2.85 -1.90 5.05
N SER A 201 3.68 -2.11 6.07
CA SER A 201 4.12 -3.43 6.52
C SER A 201 2.98 -4.33 6.99
N HIS A 202 1.81 -3.77 7.32
CA HIS A 202 0.65 -4.55 7.72
C HIS A 202 -0.13 -5.14 6.55
N ALA A 203 0.07 -4.62 5.33
CA ALA A 203 -0.53 -5.20 4.13
C ALA A 203 0.11 -6.56 3.80
N GLN A 204 -0.60 -7.40 3.05
CA GLN A 204 -0.01 -8.65 2.57
C GLN A 204 1.17 -8.34 1.62
N TRP A 205 2.28 -9.08 1.77
CA TRP A 205 3.52 -8.85 1.03
C TRP A 205 3.30 -8.73 -0.49
N GLU A 206 2.48 -9.61 -1.08
CA GLU A 206 2.18 -9.59 -2.50
C GLU A 206 1.67 -8.22 -2.98
N ILE A 207 0.66 -7.64 -2.31
CA ILE A 207 0.14 -6.32 -2.71
C ILE A 207 1.11 -5.18 -2.37
N GLN A 208 2.03 -5.39 -1.40
CA GLN A 208 3.13 -4.44 -1.17
C GLN A 208 4.05 -4.37 -2.38
N GLU A 209 4.43 -5.51 -2.97
CA GLU A 209 5.33 -5.53 -4.14
C GLU A 209 4.72 -4.82 -5.35
N TYR A 210 3.42 -5.05 -5.63
CA TYR A 210 2.71 -4.27 -6.65
C TYR A 210 2.69 -2.77 -6.35
N SER A 211 2.50 -2.41 -5.09
CA SER A 211 2.43 -1.02 -4.66
C SER A 211 3.79 -0.32 -4.74
N ARG A 212 4.89 -1.02 -4.41
CA ARG A 212 6.25 -0.52 -4.62
C ARG A 212 6.55 -0.35 -6.10
N ALA A 213 6.20 -1.31 -6.95
CA ALA A 213 6.35 -1.18 -8.40
C ALA A 213 5.61 0.04 -8.95
N ILE A 214 4.35 0.27 -8.54
CA ILE A 214 3.59 1.47 -8.93
C ILE A 214 4.23 2.75 -8.37
N GLY A 215 4.47 2.79 -7.06
CA GLY A 215 4.91 4.00 -6.38
C GLY A 215 6.33 4.41 -6.79
N GLU A 216 7.28 3.51 -6.61
CA GLU A 216 8.71 3.81 -6.72
C GLU A 216 9.19 3.88 -8.18
N GLN A 217 8.61 3.09 -9.09
CA GLN A 217 9.08 3.01 -10.47
C GLN A 217 8.21 3.79 -11.47
N ILE A 218 6.97 4.18 -11.11
CA ILE A 218 6.07 4.94 -12.00
C ILE A 218 5.70 6.30 -11.39
N VAL A 219 5.13 6.33 -10.18
CA VAL A 219 4.64 7.60 -9.60
C VAL A 219 5.79 8.53 -9.24
N LYS A 220 6.83 8.02 -8.58
CA LYS A 220 8.03 8.78 -8.20
C LYS A 220 8.68 9.54 -9.36
N PRO A 221 9.00 8.90 -10.51
CA PRO A 221 9.58 9.64 -11.64
C PRO A 221 8.59 10.60 -12.31
N LEU A 222 7.28 10.29 -12.35
CA LEU A 222 6.28 11.14 -13.01
C LEU A 222 5.81 12.34 -12.18
N PHE A 223 5.85 12.24 -10.85
CA PHE A 223 5.40 13.25 -9.90
C PHE A 223 6.42 13.41 -8.75
N PRO A 224 7.67 13.80 -9.03
CA PRO A 224 8.76 13.79 -8.05
C PRO A 224 8.48 14.68 -6.83
N VAL A 225 7.82 15.83 -7.02
CA VAL A 225 7.52 16.75 -5.91
C VAL A 225 6.40 16.22 -5.03
N VAL A 226 5.37 15.64 -5.63
CA VAL A 226 4.30 14.95 -4.89
C VAL A 226 4.85 13.73 -4.16
N TRP A 227 5.74 12.97 -4.78
CA TRP A 227 6.37 11.80 -4.16
C TRP A 227 7.19 12.17 -2.94
N GLU A 228 8.03 13.20 -3.04
CA GLU A 228 8.78 13.75 -1.90
C GLU A 228 7.83 14.17 -0.76
N ALA A 229 6.73 14.88 -1.08
CA ALA A 229 5.73 15.25 -0.08
C ALA A 229 5.03 14.01 0.53
N PHE A 230 4.79 12.97 -0.26
CA PHE A 230 4.17 11.72 0.17
C PHE A 230 5.08 10.96 1.15
N GLU A 231 6.36 10.84 0.83
CA GLU A 231 7.37 10.26 1.72
C GLU A 231 7.37 10.99 3.08
N ASP A 232 7.43 12.32 3.07
CA ASP A 232 7.53 13.13 4.29
C ASP A 232 6.24 13.16 5.13
N TYR A 233 5.08 13.32 4.50
CA TYR A 233 3.83 13.65 5.20
C TYR A 233 2.84 12.50 5.30
N ARG A 234 3.10 11.38 4.62
CA ARG A 234 2.21 10.20 4.63
C ARG A 234 2.95 8.93 5.01
N GLN A 235 4.00 8.54 4.27
CA GLN A 235 4.68 7.26 4.47
C GLN A 235 5.61 7.27 5.70
N GLY A 236 6.44 8.29 5.83
CA GLY A 236 7.38 8.47 6.94
C GLY A 236 6.79 9.19 8.15
N ALA A 237 5.53 9.62 8.08
CA ALA A 237 4.89 10.37 9.15
C ALA A 237 4.45 9.46 10.31
N MET A 238 4.47 10.00 11.53
CA MET A 238 3.86 9.39 12.71
C MET A 238 2.63 10.18 13.14
N PHE A 239 1.47 9.51 13.17
CA PHE A 239 0.24 10.13 13.68
C PHE A 239 0.16 9.99 15.21
N LEU A 240 0.29 11.14 15.90
CA LEU A 240 0.05 11.25 17.33
C LEU A 240 -1.41 11.67 17.59
N THR A 241 -2.15 10.80 18.25
CA THR A 241 -3.55 11.06 18.64
C THR A 241 -3.62 12.16 19.73
N ARG A 242 -4.83 12.59 20.06
CA ARG A 242 -5.04 13.44 21.26
C ARG A 242 -4.51 12.76 22.52
N LEU A 243 -4.69 11.44 22.64
CA LEU A 243 -4.26 10.65 23.79
C LEU A 243 -2.74 10.59 23.86
N ASP A 244 -2.08 10.27 22.74
CA ASP A 244 -0.62 10.18 22.64
C ASP A 244 0.04 11.50 23.06
N LYS A 245 -0.47 12.63 22.55
CA LYS A 245 0.01 13.97 22.90
C LYS A 245 -0.18 14.26 24.39
N GLY A 246 -1.34 13.91 24.95
CA GLY A 246 -1.62 14.13 26.37
C GLY A 246 -0.70 13.33 27.29
N VAL A 247 -0.36 12.09 26.92
CA VAL A 247 0.64 11.28 27.64
C VAL A 247 2.01 11.96 27.57
N LEU A 248 2.41 12.41 26.39
CA LEU A 248 3.69 13.07 26.20
C LEU A 248 3.79 14.38 27.00
N GLU A 249 2.75 15.20 27.00
CA GLU A 249 2.66 16.43 27.80
C GLU A 249 2.82 16.14 29.30
N ARG A 250 2.12 15.13 29.83
CA ARG A 250 2.21 14.74 31.24
C ARG A 250 3.58 14.15 31.60
N LEU A 251 4.15 13.31 30.74
CA LEU A 251 5.50 12.77 30.92
C LEU A 251 6.53 13.90 30.99
N MET A 252 6.50 14.81 30.03
CA MET A 252 7.47 15.92 29.98
C MET A 252 7.28 16.91 31.14
N ALA A 253 6.04 17.16 31.57
CA ALA A 253 5.78 17.97 32.76
C ALA A 253 6.35 17.31 34.03
N SER A 254 6.11 16.02 34.24
CA SER A 254 6.66 15.30 35.40
C SER A 254 8.19 15.20 35.34
N ALA A 255 8.75 15.03 34.15
CA ALA A 255 10.19 15.00 33.94
C ALA A 255 10.85 16.34 34.29
N ALA A 256 10.23 17.46 33.90
CA ALA A 256 10.71 18.79 34.26
C ALA A 256 10.64 19.04 35.77
N GLU A 257 9.56 18.63 36.44
CA GLU A 257 9.40 18.78 37.89
C GLU A 257 10.42 17.95 38.68
N LYS A 258 10.66 16.70 38.25
CA LYS A 258 11.53 15.74 38.95
C LYS A 258 12.96 15.70 38.43
N SER A 259 13.33 16.58 37.48
CA SER A 259 14.63 16.60 36.81
C SER A 259 15.02 15.25 36.19
N MET A 260 14.05 14.56 35.59
CA MET A 260 14.25 13.28 34.92
C MET A 260 14.54 13.50 33.44
N VAL A 261 15.29 12.58 32.83
CA VAL A 261 15.59 12.59 31.40
C VAL A 261 15.14 11.27 30.75
N PRO A 262 14.64 11.30 29.50
CA PRO A 262 14.38 10.07 28.75
C PRO A 262 15.65 9.20 28.60
N PRO A 263 15.54 7.88 28.42
CA PRO A 263 14.29 7.13 28.26
C PRO A 263 13.59 6.82 29.60
N PHE A 264 12.28 7.09 29.66
CA PHE A 264 11.43 6.86 30.81
C PHE A 264 11.07 5.38 30.99
N SER A 265 10.79 4.98 32.23
CA SER A 265 10.38 3.62 32.61
C SER A 265 8.91 3.34 32.27
N GLU A 266 8.52 2.07 32.27
CA GLU A 266 7.12 1.67 32.10
C GLU A 266 6.24 2.24 33.23
N GLU A 267 6.75 2.28 34.47
CA GLU A 267 6.04 2.85 35.62
C GLU A 267 5.71 4.33 35.38
N GLU A 268 6.66 5.10 34.85
CA GLU A 268 6.48 6.51 34.51
C GLU A 268 5.46 6.71 33.38
N PHE A 269 5.51 5.86 32.36
CA PHE A 269 4.51 5.84 31.29
C PHE A 269 3.11 5.54 31.84
N LEU A 270 2.97 4.51 32.69
CA LEU A 270 1.69 4.12 33.30
C LEU A 270 1.16 5.19 34.26
N ALA A 271 2.03 5.93 34.94
CA ALA A 271 1.64 7.08 35.76
C ALA A 271 1.11 8.24 34.89
N ALA A 272 1.67 8.45 33.69
CA ALA A 272 1.25 9.48 32.75
C ALA A 272 0.16 9.05 31.76
N GLN A 273 -0.29 7.79 31.81
CA GLN A 273 -1.27 7.22 30.89
C GLN A 273 -2.60 7.98 30.91
N ASP A 274 -3.39 7.89 29.84
CA ASP A 274 -4.72 8.50 29.82
C ASP A 274 -5.66 7.83 30.84
N GLU A 275 -6.51 8.62 31.51
CA GLU A 275 -7.45 8.12 32.54
C GLU A 275 -8.36 6.99 32.01
N THR A 276 -8.75 7.07 30.74
CA THR A 276 -9.62 6.06 30.11
C THR A 276 -8.95 4.69 29.98
N TRP A 277 -7.62 4.60 30.08
CA TRP A 277 -6.88 3.35 29.99
C TRP A 277 -6.66 2.66 31.33
N LYS A 278 -6.74 3.39 32.46
CA LYS A 278 -6.34 2.87 33.79
C LYS A 278 -7.17 1.67 34.24
N SER A 279 -8.48 1.67 33.96
CA SER A 279 -9.37 0.56 34.32
C SER A 279 -9.26 -0.63 33.36
N LEU A 280 -8.55 -0.49 32.23
CA LEU A 280 -8.46 -1.50 31.19
C LEU A 280 -7.28 -2.44 31.44
N LYS A 281 -7.58 -3.73 31.61
CA LYS A 281 -6.57 -4.79 31.68
C LYS A 281 -5.72 -4.86 30.42
N ARG A 282 -6.32 -4.58 29.25
CA ARG A 282 -5.63 -4.47 27.95
C ARG A 282 -6.22 -3.29 27.19
N SER A 283 -5.37 -2.45 26.62
CA SER A 283 -5.77 -1.29 25.83
C SER A 283 -4.85 -1.17 24.61
N ARG A 284 -5.38 -1.47 23.41
CA ARG A 284 -4.59 -1.37 22.17
C ARG A 284 -4.09 0.05 21.94
N GLU A 285 -4.89 1.07 22.26
CA GLU A 285 -4.47 2.46 22.14
C GLU A 285 -3.29 2.79 23.08
N ARG A 286 -3.28 2.22 24.30
CA ARG A 286 -2.14 2.34 25.22
C ARG A 286 -0.91 1.65 24.67
N ASP A 287 -1.05 0.41 24.20
CA ASP A 287 0.05 -0.41 23.67
C ASP A 287 0.65 0.27 22.41
N GLU A 288 -0.20 0.81 21.52
CA GLU A 288 0.22 1.59 20.35
C GLU A 288 0.92 2.89 20.74
N CYS A 289 0.41 3.63 21.73
CA CYS A 289 1.07 4.83 22.25
C CYS A 289 2.46 4.49 22.83
N GLN A 290 2.55 3.44 23.64
CA GLN A 290 3.81 2.96 24.22
C GLN A 290 4.82 2.64 23.12
N SER A 291 4.42 1.86 22.12
CA SER A 291 5.27 1.50 20.98
C SER A 291 5.76 2.73 20.20
N LYS A 292 4.90 3.73 19.96
CA LYS A 292 5.31 5.00 19.32
C LYS A 292 6.38 5.72 20.13
N LEU A 293 6.20 5.83 21.45
CA LEU A 293 7.16 6.53 22.31
C LEU A 293 8.48 5.77 22.48
N GLN A 294 8.45 4.43 22.52
CA GLN A 294 9.65 3.60 22.48
C GLN A 294 10.43 3.81 21.18
N ARG A 295 9.74 3.85 20.03
CA ARG A 295 10.36 4.13 18.72
C ARG A 295 11.02 5.50 18.66
N LEU A 296 10.51 6.49 19.39
CA LEU A 296 11.09 7.83 19.50
C LEU A 296 12.22 7.93 20.53
N GLY A 297 12.56 6.83 21.24
CA GLY A 297 13.55 6.82 22.31
C GLY A 297 13.09 7.54 23.59
N ILE A 298 11.79 7.84 23.70
CA ILE A 298 11.19 8.53 24.86
C ILE A 298 10.97 7.53 26.00
N LEU A 299 10.59 6.30 25.68
CA LEU A 299 10.47 5.18 26.63
C LEU A 299 11.58 4.17 26.40
N ARG A 300 11.94 3.43 27.45
CA ARG A 300 12.85 2.28 27.31
C ARG A 300 12.20 1.21 26.44
N ALA A 301 12.96 0.71 25.46
CA ALA A 301 12.63 -0.54 24.79
C ALA A 301 12.89 -1.69 25.77
N GLU A 302 11.96 -2.63 25.85
CA GLU A 302 12.15 -3.89 26.56
C GLU A 302 13.11 -4.82 25.81
#